data_AF-G2Y815-F1
#
_entry.id   AF-G2Y815-F1
#
_cell.length_a   1.000
_cell.length_b   1.000
_cell.length_c   1.000
_cell.angle_alpha   90.00
_cell.angle_beta   90.00
_cell.angle_gamma   90.00
#
_symmetry.space_group_name_H-M   'P 1'
#
loop_
_entity.id
_entity.type
_entity.pdbx_description
1 polymer ?
#
loop_
_entity_poly.entity_id
_entity_poly.type
_entity_poly.pdbx_seq_one_letter_code
_entity_poly.pdbx_strand_id
1 'polypeptide(L)'
;MSDTKTDLDIPGLDTPRLYNSELIYQAWRDAVTANVTGPSPQVVSQLTDLKYIIRAPIGNSGTLATMRDVLLSQGVPRNQLDNRGVTVKRTFDDPSSDEFKMLMGTVNGRPIGRLCADHTESLDGKQVLKIHVWNEFMATFGALIFELGEERASTKLEREENTRRKVPE
;
A
#
# COMPACT_ATOMS: atom_id res chain seq x y z
N MET A 1 22.94 7.06 -14.93
CA MET A 1 21.54 6.76 -15.33
C MET A 1 21.22 5.40 -14.74
N SER A 2 20.33 5.34 -13.75
CA SER A 2 19.93 4.08 -13.12
C SER A 2 18.92 3.40 -14.02
N ASP A 3 19.20 2.17 -14.43
CA ASP A 3 18.38 1.37 -15.33
C ASP A 3 17.12 0.89 -14.59
N THR A 4 16.11 1.75 -14.52
CA THR A 4 14.80 1.53 -13.86
C THR A 4 14.00 0.34 -14.41
N LYS A 5 14.48 -0.32 -15.48
CA LYS A 5 13.90 -1.57 -15.99
C LYS A 5 14.11 -2.76 -15.05
N THR A 6 15.10 -2.68 -14.15
CA THR A 6 15.49 -3.83 -13.31
C THR A 6 14.70 -3.95 -12.00
N ASP A 7 13.84 -2.99 -11.67
CA ASP A 7 12.96 -3.01 -10.48
C ASP A 7 11.51 -3.43 -10.82
N LEU A 8 11.27 -3.87 -12.06
CA LEU A 8 9.95 -4.26 -12.54
C LEU A 8 9.75 -5.77 -12.39
N ASP A 9 8.76 -6.16 -11.60
CA ASP A 9 8.27 -7.54 -11.56
C ASP A 9 7.52 -7.83 -12.87
N ILE A 10 8.18 -8.51 -13.83
CA ILE A 10 7.60 -8.90 -15.13
C ILE A 10 7.15 -10.38 -15.07
N PRO A 11 5.86 -10.69 -15.29
CA PRO A 11 5.38 -12.08 -15.32
C PRO A 11 6.07 -12.92 -16.41
N GLY A 12 6.48 -14.14 -16.06
CA GLY A 12 7.09 -15.10 -16.99
C GLY A 12 8.57 -14.89 -17.30
N LEU A 13 9.20 -13.87 -16.70
CA LEU A 13 10.65 -13.68 -16.79
C LEU A 13 11.31 -14.39 -15.61
N ASP A 14 12.11 -15.42 -15.90
CA ASP A 14 12.89 -16.13 -14.88
C ASP A 14 14.08 -15.25 -14.46
N THR A 15 13.84 -14.36 -13.51
CA THR A 15 14.88 -13.49 -12.97
C THR A 15 15.57 -14.19 -11.80
N PRO A 16 16.91 -14.29 -11.78
CA PRO A 16 17.65 -14.85 -10.64
C PRO A 16 17.59 -13.99 -9.36
N ARG A 17 16.74 -12.96 -9.33
CA ARG A 17 16.58 -11.99 -8.24
C ARG A 17 15.16 -12.11 -7.67
N LEU A 18 15.05 -12.08 -6.34
CA LEU A 18 13.76 -12.10 -5.64
C LEU A 18 12.92 -10.87 -6.04
N TYR A 19 11.63 -11.09 -6.25
CA TYR A 19 10.65 -10.02 -6.48
C TYR A 19 10.59 -9.08 -5.27
N ASN A 20 10.26 -7.81 -5.50
CA ASN A 20 10.17 -6.82 -4.41
C ASN A 20 9.13 -7.22 -3.35
N SER A 21 8.05 -7.91 -3.74
CA SER A 21 7.05 -8.46 -2.81
C SER A 21 7.68 -9.45 -1.82
N GLU A 22 8.48 -10.40 -2.31
CA GLU A 22 9.16 -11.41 -1.49
C GLU A 22 10.17 -10.77 -0.54
N LEU A 23 10.93 -9.78 -1.01
CA LEU A 23 11.89 -9.05 -0.16
C LEU A 23 11.20 -8.32 0.99
N ILE A 24 10.05 -7.69 0.73
CA ILE A 24 9.26 -7.02 1.78
C ILE A 24 8.72 -8.05 2.78
N TYR A 25 8.21 -9.19 2.29
CA TYR A 25 7.69 -10.24 3.14
C TYR A 25 8.77 -10.85 4.03
N GLN A 26 9.94 -11.20 3.47
CA GLN A 26 11.06 -11.72 4.25
C GLN A 26 11.53 -10.70 5.29
N ALA A 27 11.64 -9.42 4.94
CA ALA A 27 12.00 -8.38 5.89
C ALA A 27 11.01 -8.28 7.06
N TRP A 28 9.69 -8.35 6.78
CA TRP A 28 8.67 -8.38 7.82
C TRP A 28 8.78 -9.65 8.68
N ARG A 29 8.87 -10.82 8.04
CA ARG A 29 8.96 -12.10 8.74
C ARG A 29 10.18 -12.18 9.64
N ASP A 30 11.33 -11.75 9.15
CA ASP A 30 12.58 -11.80 9.88
C ASP A 30 12.54 -10.78 11.05
N ALA A 31 11.94 -9.60 10.84
CA ALA A 31 11.70 -8.64 11.91
C ALA A 31 10.78 -9.21 13.00
N VAL A 32 9.67 -9.87 12.63
CA VAL A 32 8.80 -10.56 13.61
C VAL A 32 9.58 -11.64 14.34
N THR A 33 10.28 -12.52 13.62
CA THR A 33 11.03 -13.63 14.19
C THR A 33 12.11 -13.16 15.17
N ALA A 34 12.81 -12.06 14.86
CA ALA A 34 13.82 -11.49 15.73
C ALA A 34 13.25 -10.88 17.02
N ASN A 35 11.98 -10.45 17.01
CA ASN A 35 11.32 -9.79 18.14
C ASN A 35 10.40 -10.71 18.96
N VAL A 36 10.09 -11.91 18.46
CA VAL A 36 9.33 -12.93 19.22
C VAL A 36 10.29 -13.82 20.02
N THR A 37 10.19 -13.78 21.34
CA THR A 37 10.82 -14.78 22.22
C THR A 37 9.80 -15.87 22.57
N GLY A 38 9.75 -16.95 21.78
CA GLY A 38 8.82 -18.05 22.04
C GLY A 38 8.66 -19.05 20.89
N PRO A 39 7.79 -20.07 21.05
CA PRO A 39 7.61 -21.14 20.07
C PRO A 39 6.91 -20.65 18.79
N SER A 40 7.10 -21.39 17.69
CA SER A 40 6.60 -21.09 16.34
C SER A 40 5.15 -20.57 16.22
N PRO A 41 4.14 -21.02 16.98
CA PRO A 41 2.78 -20.50 16.88
C PRO A 41 2.65 -19.00 17.19
N GLN A 42 3.53 -18.44 18.03
CA GLN A 42 3.55 -17.01 18.37
C GLN A 42 4.13 -16.15 17.24
N VAL A 43 5.07 -16.71 16.47
CA VAL A 43 5.62 -16.05 15.29
C VAL A 43 4.53 -15.89 14.24
N VAL A 44 3.77 -16.96 13.98
CA VAL A 44 2.67 -16.94 13.00
C VAL A 44 1.60 -15.90 13.38
N SER A 45 1.17 -15.84 14.64
CA SER A 45 0.19 -14.83 15.06
C SER A 45 0.70 -13.40 14.82
N GLN A 46 1.99 -13.13 15.09
CA GLN A 46 2.54 -11.79 14.89
C GLN A 46 2.75 -11.42 13.42
N LEU A 47 2.96 -12.39 12.50
CA LEU A 47 2.99 -12.09 11.07
C LEU A 47 1.68 -11.47 10.59
N THR A 48 0.57 -11.88 11.18
CA THR A 48 -0.77 -11.36 10.87
C THR A 48 -1.01 -9.96 11.44
N ASP A 49 -0.13 -9.41 12.30
CA ASP A 49 -0.31 -8.06 12.85
C ASP A 49 0.12 -6.93 11.89
N LEU A 50 0.59 -7.27 10.68
CA LEU A 50 0.98 -6.27 9.68
C LEU A 50 -0.23 -5.44 9.22
N LYS A 51 -0.22 -4.14 9.58
CA LYS A 51 -1.31 -3.19 9.25
C LYS A 51 -0.93 -2.17 8.20
N TYR A 52 0.34 -1.78 8.13
CA TYR A 52 0.81 -0.72 7.26
C TYR A 52 2.10 -1.10 6.57
N ILE A 53 2.19 -0.78 5.28
CA ILE A 53 3.45 -0.77 4.55
C ILE A 53 3.68 0.65 4.01
N ILE A 54 4.84 1.22 4.30
CA ILE A 54 5.19 2.59 3.89
C ILE A 54 6.27 2.52 2.81
N ARG A 55 5.99 3.14 1.65
CA ARG A 55 6.95 3.35 0.57
C ARG A 55 7.36 4.82 0.56
N ALA A 56 8.53 5.10 1.11
CA ALA A 56 9.13 6.43 1.16
C ALA A 56 10.67 6.33 1.29
N PRO A 57 11.44 7.31 0.78
CA PRO A 57 11.01 8.39 -0.09
C PRO A 57 10.81 7.91 -1.55
N ILE A 58 9.76 8.39 -2.22
CA ILE A 58 9.49 8.07 -3.64
C ILE A 58 10.02 9.18 -4.53
N GLY A 59 11.07 8.87 -5.31
CA GLY A 59 11.67 9.81 -6.27
C GLY A 59 11.49 9.44 -7.74
N ASN A 60 10.92 8.27 -8.05
CA ASN A 60 10.76 7.86 -9.44
C ASN A 60 9.61 8.63 -10.10
N SER A 61 9.86 9.13 -11.30
CA SER A 61 8.96 10.04 -12.03
C SER A 61 7.60 9.41 -12.33
N GLY A 62 7.55 8.11 -12.65
CA GLY A 62 6.30 7.42 -12.99
C GLY A 62 5.32 7.35 -11.83
N THR A 63 5.79 6.98 -10.63
CA THR A 63 4.94 6.97 -9.43
C THR A 63 4.53 8.39 -9.04
N LEU A 64 5.47 9.34 -9.07
CA LEU A 64 5.18 10.74 -8.73
C LEU A 64 4.15 11.36 -9.68
N ALA A 65 4.24 11.10 -10.99
CA ALA A 65 3.25 11.54 -11.96
C ALA A 65 1.87 10.96 -11.64
N THR A 66 1.79 9.64 -11.41
CA THR A 66 0.55 8.96 -11.03
C THR A 66 -0.06 9.56 -9.76
N MET A 67 0.76 9.81 -8.73
CA MET A 67 0.32 10.47 -7.49
C MET A 67 -0.26 11.85 -7.75
N ARG A 68 0.34 12.65 -8.64
CA ARG A 68 -0.21 13.97 -9.00
C ARG A 68 -1.53 13.83 -9.73
N ASP A 69 -1.63 12.90 -10.68
CA ASP A 69 -2.83 12.72 -11.50
C ASP A 69 -4.04 12.33 -10.63
N VAL A 70 -3.88 11.40 -9.69
CA VAL A 70 -4.96 11.02 -8.77
C VAL A 70 -5.31 12.13 -7.76
N LEU A 71 -4.36 12.99 -7.40
CA LEU A 71 -4.66 14.14 -6.55
C LEU A 71 -5.43 15.22 -7.33
N LEU A 72 -5.07 15.44 -8.60
CA LEU A 72 -5.80 16.34 -9.51
C LEU A 72 -7.23 15.85 -9.74
N SER A 73 -7.47 14.54 -9.92
CA SER A 73 -8.83 13.99 -10.10
C SER A 73 -9.71 14.20 -8.86
N GLN A 74 -9.10 14.23 -7.67
CA GLN A 74 -9.75 14.56 -6.40
C GLN A 74 -9.89 16.08 -6.15
N GLY A 75 -9.70 16.90 -7.19
CA GLY A 75 -9.91 18.35 -7.13
C GLY A 75 -8.80 19.12 -6.41
N VAL A 76 -7.64 18.51 -6.15
CA VAL A 76 -6.49 19.25 -5.61
C VAL A 76 -6.00 20.24 -6.67
N PRO A 77 -5.92 21.55 -6.36
CA PRO A 77 -5.45 22.53 -7.34
C PRO A 77 -4.00 22.28 -7.78
N ARG A 78 -3.75 22.37 -9.09
CA ARG A 78 -2.42 22.16 -9.68
C ARG A 78 -1.33 23.05 -9.04
N ASN A 79 -1.65 24.30 -8.73
CA ASN A 79 -0.70 25.21 -8.08
C ASN A 79 -0.27 24.75 -6.67
N GLN A 80 -1.09 23.97 -5.96
CA GLN A 80 -0.68 23.36 -4.69
C GLN A 80 0.29 22.21 -4.90
N LEU A 81 0.11 21.42 -5.96
CA LEU A 81 0.99 20.29 -6.28
C LEU A 81 2.33 20.74 -6.88
N ASP A 82 2.35 21.89 -7.57
CA ASP A 82 3.54 22.47 -8.18
C ASP A 82 4.40 23.27 -7.17
N ASN A 83 3.81 23.66 -6.04
CA ASN A 83 4.51 24.43 -5.01
C ASN A 83 5.35 23.52 -4.11
N ARG A 84 6.67 23.74 -4.07
CA ARG A 84 7.57 22.98 -3.21
C ARG A 84 7.35 23.35 -1.74
N GLY A 85 7.44 22.37 -0.86
CA GLY A 85 7.18 22.51 0.56
C GLY A 85 5.69 22.45 0.93
N VAL A 86 4.80 22.15 -0.02
CA VAL A 86 3.36 21.98 0.25
C VAL A 86 2.99 20.50 0.23
N THR A 87 2.80 19.96 1.43
CA THR A 87 2.32 18.58 1.61
C THR A 87 0.79 18.53 1.53
N VAL A 88 0.29 18.00 0.43
CA VAL A 88 -1.07 17.52 0.26
C VAL A 88 -1.14 16.04 0.64
N LYS A 89 -2.10 15.71 1.51
CA LYS A 89 -2.41 14.34 1.92
C LYS A 89 -3.84 13.98 1.51
N ARG A 90 -4.00 12.84 0.85
CA ARG A 90 -5.31 12.25 0.52
C ARG A 90 -5.28 10.74 0.78
N THR A 91 -6.45 10.19 1.08
CA THR A 91 -6.66 8.77 1.27
C THR A 91 -7.59 8.28 0.15
N PHE A 92 -7.24 7.15 -0.45
CA PHE A 92 -8.05 6.45 -1.43
C PHE A 92 -8.45 5.12 -0.80
N ASP A 93 -9.74 4.94 -0.51
CA ASP A 93 -10.30 3.82 0.26
C ASP A 93 -11.37 3.02 -0.50
N ASP A 94 -11.53 3.29 -1.79
CA ASP A 94 -12.33 2.49 -2.71
C ASP A 94 -11.41 1.69 -3.64
N PRO A 95 -11.18 0.39 -3.37
CA PRO A 95 -10.38 -0.49 -4.24
C PRO A 95 -10.91 -0.63 -5.67
N SER A 96 -12.19 -0.30 -5.91
CA SER A 96 -12.80 -0.35 -7.23
C SER A 96 -12.56 0.91 -8.06
N SER A 97 -12.18 2.02 -7.43
CA SER A 97 -11.89 3.30 -8.11
C SER A 97 -10.69 3.20 -9.05
N ASP A 98 -10.72 4.01 -10.10
CA ASP A 98 -9.61 4.08 -11.06
C ASP A 98 -8.35 4.64 -10.41
N GLU A 99 -8.47 5.61 -9.50
CA GLU A 99 -7.35 6.17 -8.77
C GLU A 99 -6.63 5.13 -7.91
N PHE A 100 -7.39 4.29 -7.20
CA PHE A 100 -6.82 3.22 -6.40
C PHE A 100 -6.07 2.22 -7.28
N LYS A 101 -6.68 1.79 -8.39
CA LYS A 101 -6.06 0.89 -9.36
C LYS A 101 -4.80 1.49 -9.99
N MET A 102 -4.83 2.79 -10.32
CA MET A 102 -3.66 3.52 -10.83
C MET A 102 -2.51 3.51 -9.82
N LEU A 103 -2.79 3.81 -8.55
CA LEU A 103 -1.80 3.78 -7.47
C LEU A 103 -1.22 2.37 -7.26
N MET A 104 -2.06 1.34 -7.25
CA MET A 104 -1.65 -0.06 -7.19
C MET A 104 -0.87 -0.52 -8.42
N GLY A 105 -1.12 0.09 -9.59
CA GLY A 105 -0.41 -0.20 -10.84
C GLY A 105 1.02 0.33 -10.90
N THR A 106 1.38 1.28 -10.02
CA THR A 106 2.73 1.86 -9.95
C THR A 106 3.78 0.83 -9.51
N VAL A 107 5.05 1.13 -9.78
CA VAL A 107 6.18 0.30 -9.31
C VAL A 107 6.30 0.23 -7.78
N ASN A 108 5.67 1.17 -7.06
CA ASN A 108 5.62 1.15 -5.60
C ASN A 108 4.38 0.47 -5.03
N GLY A 109 3.26 0.46 -5.77
CA GLY A 109 2.03 -0.20 -5.35
C GLY A 109 1.99 -1.68 -5.69
N ARG A 110 2.46 -2.05 -6.89
CA ARG A 110 2.34 -3.43 -7.40
C ARG A 110 2.98 -4.48 -6.49
N PRO A 111 4.19 -4.26 -5.93
CA PRO A 111 4.78 -5.24 -5.01
C PRO A 111 3.94 -5.47 -3.75
N ILE A 112 3.15 -4.47 -3.31
CA ILE A 112 2.31 -4.58 -2.11
C ILE A 112 1.10 -5.48 -2.39
N GLY A 113 0.44 -5.27 -3.52
CA GLY A 113 -0.67 -6.13 -3.95
C GLY A 113 -0.21 -7.58 -4.14
N ARG A 114 0.96 -7.75 -4.74
CA ARG A 114 1.55 -9.08 -4.95
C ARG A 114 1.98 -9.76 -3.65
N LEU A 115 2.55 -9.02 -2.70
CA LEU A 115 2.84 -9.53 -1.36
C LEU A 115 1.57 -10.07 -0.67
N CYS A 116 0.46 -9.34 -0.76
CA CYS A 116 -0.81 -9.78 -0.18
C CYS A 116 -1.34 -11.06 -0.85
N ALA A 117 -1.20 -11.17 -2.17
CA ALA A 117 -1.65 -12.34 -2.93
C ALA A 117 -0.77 -13.58 -2.68
N ASP A 118 0.56 -13.42 -2.76
CA ASP A 118 1.52 -14.53 -2.69
C ASP A 118 1.68 -15.07 -1.26
N HIS A 119 1.42 -14.25 -0.24
CA HIS A 119 1.54 -14.63 1.19
C HIS A 119 0.21 -14.56 1.94
N THR A 120 -0.90 -14.83 1.24
CA THR A 120 -2.26 -14.75 1.80
C THR A 120 -2.43 -15.51 3.13
N GLU A 121 -1.86 -16.70 3.27
CA GLU A 121 -1.99 -17.50 4.50
C GLU A 121 -1.23 -16.87 5.67
N SER A 122 -0.01 -16.40 5.43
CA SER A 122 0.84 -15.79 6.47
C SER A 122 0.37 -14.40 6.89
N LEU A 123 -0.38 -13.72 6.02
CA LEU A 123 -0.93 -12.39 6.26
C LEU A 123 -2.41 -12.40 6.67
N ASP A 124 -3.00 -13.58 6.85
CA ASP A 124 -4.42 -13.77 7.23
C ASP A 124 -5.41 -13.15 6.21
N GLY A 125 -5.16 -13.41 4.93
CA GLY A 125 -6.03 -12.96 3.83
C GLY A 125 -6.10 -11.44 3.66
N LYS A 126 -5.19 -10.68 4.27
CA LYS A 126 -5.17 -9.22 4.15
C LYS A 126 -4.97 -8.77 2.72
N GLN A 127 -5.64 -7.67 2.40
CA GLN A 127 -5.51 -6.93 1.15
C GLN A 127 -5.26 -5.46 1.46
N VAL A 128 -4.82 -4.70 0.46
CA VAL A 128 -4.75 -3.24 0.57
C VAL A 128 -6.17 -2.69 0.56
N LEU A 129 -6.56 -2.02 1.65
CA LEU A 129 -7.88 -1.38 1.76
C LEU A 129 -7.80 0.12 1.52
N LYS A 130 -6.71 0.75 1.93
CA LYS A 130 -6.51 2.19 1.74
C LYS A 130 -5.11 2.50 1.27
N ILE A 131 -5.00 3.53 0.45
CA ILE A 131 -3.73 4.11 0.03
C ILE A 131 -3.72 5.57 0.43
N HIS A 132 -2.84 5.93 1.36
CA HIS A 132 -2.59 7.33 1.69
C HIS A 132 -1.47 7.87 0.80
N VAL A 133 -1.78 8.93 0.06
CA VAL A 133 -0.89 9.61 -0.86
C VAL A 133 -0.42 10.91 -0.24
N TRP A 134 0.89 11.06 -0.07
CA TRP A 134 1.51 12.32 0.33
C TRP A 134 2.37 12.78 -0.85
N ASN A 135 1.94 13.84 -1.55
CA ASN A 135 2.66 14.35 -2.75
C ASN A 135 4.10 14.78 -2.43
N GLU A 136 4.32 15.29 -1.21
CA GLU A 136 5.61 15.75 -0.73
C GLU A 136 5.78 15.33 0.74
N PHE A 137 6.45 14.18 0.94
CA PHE A 137 6.89 13.68 2.25
C PHE A 137 8.17 14.37 2.71
N MET A 138 9.06 14.63 1.77
CA MET A 138 10.24 15.48 1.90
C MET A 138 10.47 16.19 0.56
N ALA A 139 11.30 17.24 0.54
CA ALA A 139 11.47 18.07 -0.66
C ALA A 139 11.71 17.21 -1.91
N THR A 140 10.82 17.30 -2.90
CA THR A 140 10.84 16.53 -4.18
C THR A 140 10.49 15.04 -4.12
N PHE A 141 10.25 14.45 -2.94
CA PHE A 141 9.90 13.04 -2.79
C PHE A 141 8.49 12.85 -2.21
N GLY A 142 7.75 11.91 -2.79
CA GLY A 142 6.43 11.51 -2.32
C GLY A 142 6.50 10.36 -1.30
N ALA A 143 5.35 10.02 -0.73
CA ALA A 143 5.15 8.77 0.00
C ALA A 143 3.80 8.13 -0.34
N LEU A 144 3.79 6.80 -0.36
CA LEU A 144 2.59 5.98 -0.40
C LEU A 144 2.56 5.12 0.86
N ILE A 145 1.44 5.17 1.59
CA ILE A 145 1.20 4.35 2.77
C ILE A 145 0.02 3.44 2.46
N PHE A 146 0.26 2.14 2.51
CA PHE A 146 -0.73 1.10 2.22
C PHE A 146 -1.26 0.57 3.55
N GLU A 147 -2.54 0.78 3.80
CA GLU A 147 -3.26 0.19 4.94
C GLU A 147 -3.80 -1.17 4.51
N LEU A 148 -3.44 -2.20 5.27
CA LEU A 148 -3.84 -3.58 5.04
C LEU A 148 -4.98 -3.96 5.98
N GLY A 149 -5.92 -4.76 5.49
CA GLY A 149 -6.98 -5.32 6.30
C GLY A 149 -7.73 -6.44 5.59
N GLU A 150 -8.67 -7.05 6.30
CA GLU A 150 -9.54 -8.09 5.74
C GLU A 150 -10.72 -7.46 5.00
N GLU A 151 -11.04 -7.98 3.81
CA GLU A 151 -12.24 -7.59 3.04
C GLU A 151 -13.54 -7.76 3.86
N ARG A 152 -13.55 -8.74 4.79
CA ARG A 152 -14.68 -9.02 5.70
C ARG A 152 -14.89 -7.94 6.77
N ALA A 153 -13.86 -7.19 7.15
CA ALA A 153 -13.98 -6.14 8.16
C ALA A 153 -14.75 -4.92 7.63
N SER A 154 -14.52 -4.55 6.36
CA SER A 154 -15.23 -3.43 5.70
C SER A 154 -16.73 -3.70 5.59
N THR A 155 -17.12 -4.91 5.18
CA THR A 155 -18.53 -5.30 5.05
C THR A 155 -19.24 -5.47 6.40
N LYS A 156 -18.53 -5.79 7.48
CA LYS A 156 -19.10 -5.89 8.84
C LYS A 156 -19.35 -4.51 9.46
N LEU A 157 -18.41 -3.58 9.31
CA LEU A 157 -18.57 -2.18 9.75
C LEU A 157 -19.70 -1.48 8.98
N GLU A 158 -19.77 -1.64 7.66
CA GLU A 158 -20.89 -1.12 6.86
C GLU A 158 -22.24 -1.70 7.27
N ARG A 159 -22.31 -3.01 7.57
CA ARG A 159 -23.53 -3.65 8.08
C ARG A 159 -23.93 -3.08 9.45
N GLU A 160 -22.99 -2.94 10.38
CA GLU A 160 -23.29 -2.41 11.71
C GLU A 160 -23.74 -0.94 11.66
N GLU A 161 -23.13 -0.13 10.79
CA GLU A 161 -23.51 1.28 10.61
C GLU A 161 -24.90 1.42 9.95
N ASN A 162 -25.22 0.58 8.95
CA ASN A 162 -26.56 0.54 8.34
C ASN A 162 -27.65 0.03 9.30
N THR A 163 -27.29 -0.83 10.26
CA THR A 163 -28.24 -1.33 11.25
C THR A 163 -28.56 -0.24 12.29
N ARG A 164 -27.58 0.57 12.68
CA ARG A 164 -27.77 1.73 13.58
C ARG A 164 -28.58 2.86 12.95
N ARG A 165 -28.47 3.07 11.63
CA ARG A 165 -29.27 4.07 10.89
C ARG A 165 -30.74 3.68 10.66
N LYS A 166 -31.10 2.41 10.90
CA LYS A 166 -32.45 1.86 10.66
C LYS A 166 -33.32 1.71 11.91
N VAL A 167 -32.85 2.15 13.08
CA VAL A 167 -33.69 2.23 14.29
C VAL A 167 -34.21 3.67 14.37
N PRO A 168 -35.49 3.95 14.02
CA PRO A 168 -36.09 5.23 14.34
C PRO A 168 -36.40 5.26 15.84
N GLU A 169 -36.13 6.40 16.49
CA GLU A 169 -36.80 6.75 17.75
C GLU A 169 -38.31 6.88 17.55
#